data_AF-A0A6I4UPC8-F1
#
_entry.id   AF-A0A6I4UPC8-F1
#
_cell.length_a   1.000
_cell.length_b   1.000
_cell.length_c   1.000
_cell.angle_alpha   90.00
_cell.angle_beta   90.00
_cell.angle_gamma   90.00
#
_symmetry.space_group_name_H-M   'P 1'
#
loop_
_entity.id
_entity.type
_entity.pdbx_description
1 polymer ?
#
loop_
_entity_poly.entity_id
_entity_poly.type
_entity_poly.pdbx_seq_one_letter_code
_entity_poly.pdbx_strand_id
1 'polypeptide(L)'
;MAYPREISIADAIKSYNALPKTHRVHWSKARKDEVVRAVHEKAISFHEARERYLLSRSEFEQWEADYLADAPAGTGRMQDA
;
A
#
# COMPACT_ATOMS: atom_id res chain seq x y z
N MET A 1 18.83 -17.15 5.85
CA MET A 1 18.07 -15.88 5.95
C MET A 1 16.75 -16.18 6.64
N ALA A 2 16.62 -15.79 7.91
CA ALA A 2 15.38 -15.96 8.66
C ALA A 2 14.50 -14.73 8.38
N TYR A 3 13.34 -14.93 7.78
CA TYR A 3 12.36 -13.86 7.60
C TYR A 3 11.76 -13.50 8.97
N PRO A 4 11.64 -12.20 9.31
CA PRO A 4 10.99 -11.79 10.55
C PRO A 4 9.52 -12.20 10.54
N ARG A 5 9.14 -12.92 11.60
CA ARG A 5 7.87 -13.65 11.79
C ARG A 5 6.66 -12.76 12.10
N GLU A 6 6.82 -11.45 11.98
CA GLU A 6 5.81 -10.46 12.41
C GLU A 6 5.07 -9.83 11.23
N ILE A 7 5.42 -10.24 10.00
CA ILE A 7 4.61 -9.92 8.82
C ILE A 7 3.45 -10.93 8.83
N SER A 8 2.28 -10.48 9.24
CA SER A 8 1.06 -11.26 9.09
C SER A 8 0.80 -11.45 7.59
N ILE A 9 1.21 -12.61 7.06
CA ILE A 9 1.02 -12.99 5.65
C ILE A 9 -0.46 -12.86 5.27
N ALA A 10 -1.37 -13.11 6.22
CA ALA A 10 -2.80 -12.91 6.03
C ALA A 10 -3.18 -11.45 5.79
N ASP A 11 -2.55 -10.50 6.51
CA ASP A 11 -2.79 -9.07 6.31
C ASP A 11 -2.21 -8.60 4.96
N ALA A 12 -1.02 -9.06 4.61
CA ALA A 12 -0.41 -8.80 3.31
C ALA A 12 -1.27 -9.34 2.14
N ILE A 13 -1.83 -10.55 2.27
CA ILE A 13 -2.74 -11.13 1.26
C ILE A 13 -4.09 -10.38 1.21
N LYS A 14 -4.64 -9.95 2.35
CA LYS A 14 -5.87 -9.14 2.40
C LYS A 14 -5.65 -7.79 1.72
N SER A 15 -4.58 -7.08 2.08
CA SER A 15 -4.13 -5.84 1.44
C SER A 15 -3.95 -6.05 -0.06
N TYR A 16 -3.31 -7.14 -0.49
CA TYR A 16 -3.13 -7.47 -1.91
C TYR A 16 -4.45 -7.59 -2.70
N ASN A 17 -5.47 -8.21 -2.11
CA ASN A 17 -6.77 -8.40 -2.75
C ASN A 17 -7.64 -7.15 -2.75
N ALA A 18 -7.43 -6.23 -1.80
CA ALA A 18 -8.11 -4.93 -1.77
C ALA A 18 -7.58 -3.98 -2.86
N LEU A 19 -6.35 -4.20 -3.32
CA LEU A 19 -5.72 -3.38 -4.33
C LEU A 19 -6.42 -3.45 -5.70
N PRO A 20 -6.53 -2.31 -6.42
CA PRO A 20 -7.03 -2.31 -7.78
C PRO A 20 -6.30 -3.31 -8.68
N LYS A 21 -7.06 -4.06 -9.49
CA LYS A 21 -6.49 -5.02 -10.46
C LYS A 21 -5.92 -4.34 -11.71
N THR A 22 -6.23 -3.08 -11.92
CA THR A 22 -5.85 -2.33 -13.13
C THR A 22 -5.63 -0.86 -12.79
N HIS A 23 -4.72 -0.21 -13.50
CA HIS A 23 -4.38 1.22 -13.35
C HIS A 23 -5.52 2.18 -13.76
N ARG A 24 -6.44 1.73 -14.61
CA ARG A 24 -7.62 2.47 -15.10
C ARG A 24 -8.71 2.55 -14.05
N VAL A 25 -8.39 3.11 -12.89
CA VAL A 25 -9.35 3.37 -11.82
C VAL A 25 -9.30 4.83 -11.44
N HIS A 26 -10.40 5.31 -10.86
CA HIS A 26 -10.40 6.60 -10.22
C HIS A 26 -9.50 6.54 -8.97
N TRP A 27 -8.38 7.25 -9.01
CA TRP A 27 -7.44 7.35 -7.90
C TRP A 27 -7.93 8.35 -6.85
N SER A 28 -8.80 7.88 -5.95
CA SER A 28 -9.12 8.60 -4.71
C SER A 28 -7.93 8.57 -3.75
N LYS A 29 -7.88 9.52 -2.81
CA LYS A 29 -6.86 9.57 -1.75
C LYS A 29 -6.71 8.23 -1.03
N ALA A 30 -7.82 7.68 -0.53
CA ALA A 30 -7.84 6.38 0.14
C ALA A 30 -7.20 5.23 -0.67
N ARG A 31 -7.39 5.19 -1.99
CA ARG A 31 -6.79 4.15 -2.84
C ARG A 31 -5.28 4.34 -3.02
N LYS A 32 -4.82 5.59 -3.06
CA LYS A 32 -3.39 5.90 -3.11
C LYS A 32 -2.73 5.48 -1.79
N ASP A 33 -3.38 5.78 -0.67
CA ASP A 33 -2.93 5.40 0.67
C ASP A 33 -2.85 3.87 0.83
N GLU A 34 -3.84 3.13 0.33
CA GLU A 34 -3.81 1.65 0.32
C GLU A 34 -2.64 1.09 -0.49
N VAL A 35 -2.29 1.69 -1.63
CA VAL A 35 -1.12 1.28 -2.43
C VAL A 35 0.18 1.57 -1.69
N VAL A 36 0.33 2.78 -1.12
CA VAL A 36 1.51 3.17 -0.34
C VAL A 36 1.69 2.25 0.87
N ARG A 37 0.60 2.01 1.61
CA ARG A 37 0.57 1.09 2.75
C ARG A 37 0.95 -0.32 2.35
N ALA A 38 0.42 -0.85 1.24
CA ALA A 38 0.75 -2.19 0.76
C ALA A 38 2.23 -2.33 0.35
N VAL A 39 2.84 -1.28 -0.21
CA VAL A 39 4.28 -1.25 -0.49
C VAL A 39 5.10 -1.23 0.82
N HIS A 40 4.67 -0.43 1.80
CA HIS A 40 5.35 -0.32 3.10
C HIS A 40 5.27 -1.61 3.93
N GLU A 41 4.10 -2.27 3.93
CA GLU A 41 3.85 -3.57 4.56
C GLU A 41 4.51 -4.74 3.79
N LYS A 42 5.18 -4.46 2.66
CA LYS A 42 5.79 -5.46 1.75
C LYS A 42 4.79 -6.48 1.22
N ALA A 43 3.51 -6.11 1.14
CA ALA A 43 2.47 -6.91 0.50
C ALA A 43 2.66 -6.94 -1.03
N ILE A 44 3.16 -5.84 -1.59
CA ILE A 44 3.64 -5.74 -2.97
C ILE A 44 5.00 -5.04 -3.00
N SER A 45 5.79 -5.31 -4.04
CA SER A 45 7.02 -4.55 -4.27
C SER A 45 6.73 -3.22 -4.98
N PHE A 46 7.61 -2.23 -4.81
CA PHE A 46 7.52 -0.98 -5.56
C PHE A 46 7.60 -1.21 -7.09
N HIS A 47 8.42 -2.17 -7.52
CA HIS A 47 8.50 -2.54 -8.94
C HIS A 47 7.16 -3.05 -9.46
N GLU A 48 6.52 -3.95 -8.71
CA GLU A 48 5.19 -4.47 -9.03
C GLU A 48 4.13 -3.35 -9.05
N ALA A 49 4.16 -2.42 -8.09
CA ALA A 49 3.26 -1.26 -8.08
C ALA A 49 3.44 -0.40 -9.36
N ARG A 50 4.69 -0.17 -9.77
CA ARG A 50 5.00 0.60 -11.00
C ARG A 50 4.52 -0.11 -12.26
N GLU A 51 4.71 -1.41 -12.38
CA GLU A 51 4.24 -2.17 -13.55
C GLU A 51 2.72 -2.23 -13.60
N ARG A 52 2.08 -2.45 -12.45
CA ARG A 52 0.62 -2.63 -12.36
C ARG A 52 -0.16 -1.33 -12.49
N TYR A 53 0.38 -0.23 -11.95
CA TYR A 53 -0.29 1.07 -11.91
C TYR A 53 0.31 2.12 -12.84
N LEU A 54 1.39 1.78 -13.56
CA LEU A 54 2.11 2.68 -14.46
C LEU A 54 2.61 3.97 -13.78
N LEU A 55 2.85 3.88 -12.47
CA LEU A 55 3.27 5.02 -11.66
C LEU A 55 4.75 5.33 -11.92
N SER A 56 5.06 6.63 -11.98
CA SER A 56 6.45 7.09 -11.91
C SER A 56 6.94 7.09 -10.47
N ARG A 57 8.27 7.11 -10.29
CA ARG A 57 8.85 7.23 -8.94
C ARG A 57 8.40 8.51 -8.23
N SER A 58 8.43 9.64 -8.93
CA SER A 58 8.02 10.93 -8.38
C SER A 58 6.53 10.99 -8.06
N GLU A 59 5.69 10.24 -8.77
CA GLU A 59 4.26 10.14 -8.48
C GLU A 59 4.01 9.32 -7.20
N PHE A 60 4.76 8.23 -7.02
CA PHE A 60 4.71 7.46 -5.77
C PHE A 60 5.24 8.27 -4.58
N GLU A 61 6.34 9.00 -4.75
CA GLU A 61 6.89 9.89 -3.69
C GLU A 61 5.87 10.95 -3.25
N GLN A 62 5.06 11.48 -4.18
CA GLN A 62 3.98 12.41 -3.84
C GLN A 62 2.86 11.73 -3.05
N TRP A 63 2.51 10.49 -3.38
CA TRP A 63 1.50 9.74 -2.64
C TRP A 63 2.01 9.37 -1.24
N GLU A 64 3.29 9.01 -1.12
CA GLU A 64 3.93 8.73 0.16
C GLU A 64 3.96 9.97 1.06
N ALA A 65 4.29 11.14 0.49
CA ALA A 65 4.26 12.40 1.23
C ALA A 65 2.84 12.75 1.73
N ASP A 66 1.81 12.55 0.89
CA ASP A 66 0.41 12.76 1.27
C ASP A 66 -0.05 11.77 2.35
N TYR A 67 0.35 10.50 2.22
CA TYR A 67 0.09 9.44 3.20
C TYR A 67 0.74 9.75 4.56
N LEU A 68 2.00 10.17 4.58
CA LEU A 68 2.71 10.54 5.81
C LEU A 68 2.18 11.83 6.44
N ALA A 69 1.71 12.78 5.62
CA ALA A 69 1.08 14.02 6.11
C ALA A 69 -0.30 13.74 6.74
N ASP A 70 -1.03 12.74 6.25
CA ASP A 70 -2.32 12.33 6.79
C ASP A 70 -2.21 11.34 7.94
N ALA A 71 -1.13 10.56 8.01
CA ALA A 71 -0.93 9.52 9.01
C ALA A 71 -1.00 10.13 10.43
N PRO A 72 -2.10 9.90 11.19
CA PRO A 72 -2.12 10.29 12.59
C PRO A 72 -1.06 9.43 13.29
N ALA A 73 -0.22 10.06 14.11
CA ALA A 73 0.80 9.38 14.91
C ALA A 73 0.16 8.20 15.68
N GLY A 74 0.30 6.99 15.14
CA GLY A 74 -0.24 5.76 15.68
C GLY A 74 -1.70 5.48 15.31
N THR A 75 -1.95 4.62 14.32
CA THR A 75 -3.07 3.66 14.42
C THR A 75 -2.79 2.42 13.57
N GLY A 76 -2.37 1.34 14.23
CA GLY A 76 -2.86 0.02 13.86
C GLY A 76 -4.37 0.03 14.14
N ARG A 77 -5.19 0.19 13.12
CA ARG A 77 -6.64 0.11 13.26
C ARG A 77 -7.11 -1.25 12.77
N MET A 78 -7.28 -2.16 13.72
CA MET A 78 -8.18 -3.31 13.66
C MET A 78 -9.45 -2.94 12.89
N GLN A 79 -9.78 -3.73 11.87
CA GLN A 79 -11.13 -3.81 11.29
C GLN A 79 -11.45 -5.28 11.04
N ASP A 80 -11.94 -5.95 12.09
CA ASP A 80 -12.81 -7.12 12.01
C ASP A 80 -14.10 -6.75 12.75
N ALA A 81 -15.23 -6.73 12.03
CA ALA A 81 -16.58 -6.61 12.57
C ALA A 81 -17.50 -7.53 11.76
#